data_AF-A0AA85IQ89-F1
#
_entry.id   AF-A0AA85IQ89-F1
#
_cell.length_a   1.000
_cell.length_b   1.000
_cell.length_c   1.000
_cell.angle_alpha   90.00
_cell.angle_beta   90.00
_cell.angle_gamma   90.00
#
_symmetry.space_group_name_H-M   'P 1'
#
loop_
_entity.id
_entity.type
_entity.pdbx_description
1 polymer ?
#
loop_
_entity_poly.entity_id
_entity_poly.type
_entity_poly.pdbx_seq_one_letter_code
_entity_poly.pdbx_strand_id
1 'polypeptide(L)'
;MPPKELRSLIQQVADSLPDTIIYDGGHAIYSEDPLPGVTTDPVEREIEIKEPFGRDRLLLKYRIMEVQKVSSSDISHFITNPKATSMNMPQECIRLLDCILKTVSKQSFVSLGRSALFQQTPIKVVMDKLFTIHKGFISSVRPQWKVRVNLDMTCKAYFVSGNLADVMYSKYGDDMVRCSTQMAYDL
;
A
#
# COMPACT_ATOMS: atom_id res chain seq x y z
N MET A 1 18.03 -13.39 -1.64
CA MET A 1 17.30 -12.15 -1.28
C MET A 1 16.70 -12.32 0.12
N PRO A 2 16.89 -11.38 1.06
CA PRO A 2 16.29 -11.43 2.40
C PRO A 2 14.76 -11.50 2.38
N PRO A 3 14.11 -12.09 3.40
CA PRO A 3 12.64 -12.22 3.45
C PRO A 3 11.88 -10.90 3.33
N LYS A 4 12.45 -9.80 3.84
CA LYS A 4 11.84 -8.46 3.77
C LYS A 4 11.79 -7.93 2.33
N GLU A 5 12.84 -8.15 1.56
CA GLU A 5 12.90 -7.75 0.15
C GLU A 5 11.96 -8.61 -0.70
N LEU A 6 11.90 -9.92 -0.46
CA LEU A 6 10.92 -10.79 -1.13
C LEU A 6 9.47 -10.36 -0.87
N ARG A 7 9.15 -9.97 0.38
CA ARG A 7 7.81 -9.43 0.71
C ARG A 7 7.48 -8.13 -0.03
N SER A 8 8.48 -7.30 -0.33
CA SER A 8 8.25 -6.07 -1.11
C SER A 8 7.84 -6.35 -2.56
N LEU A 9 8.15 -7.54 -3.08
CA LEU A 9 7.81 -7.95 -4.44
C LEU A 9 6.38 -8.52 -4.55
N ILE A 10 5.70 -8.81 -3.43
CA ILE A 10 4.32 -9.35 -3.45
C ILE A 10 3.35 -8.36 -4.12
N GLN A 11 3.62 -7.05 -4.02
CA GLN A 11 2.81 -6.06 -4.74
C GLN A 11 2.82 -6.31 -6.26
N GLN A 12 3.97 -6.69 -6.85
CA GLN A 12 4.03 -7.01 -8.29
C GLN A 12 3.22 -8.26 -8.64
N VAL A 13 3.14 -9.24 -7.73
CA VAL A 13 2.24 -10.40 -7.88
C VAL A 13 0.78 -9.94 -7.89
N ALA A 14 0.38 -9.12 -6.91
CA ALA A 14 -0.97 -8.59 -6.82
C ALA A 14 -1.35 -7.77 -8.07
N ASP A 15 -0.41 -6.97 -8.59
CA ASP A 15 -0.60 -6.15 -9.80
C ASP A 15 -0.68 -7.00 -11.09
N SER A 16 -0.28 -8.28 -11.06
CA SER A 16 -0.38 -9.22 -12.19
C SER A 16 -1.70 -10.01 -12.22
N LEU A 17 -2.47 -9.96 -11.13
CA LEU A 17 -3.76 -10.63 -11.01
C LEU A 17 -4.88 -9.74 -11.59
N PRO A 18 -6.10 -10.28 -11.80
CA PRO A 18 -7.21 -9.49 -12.34
C PRO A 18 -7.48 -8.22 -11.52
N ASP A 19 -7.83 -7.12 -12.20
CA ASP A 19 -8.09 -5.81 -11.57
C ASP A 19 -9.24 -5.82 -10.54
N THR A 20 -10.04 -6.89 -10.52
CA THR A 20 -11.13 -7.10 -9.56
C THR A 20 -10.65 -7.56 -8.18
N ILE A 21 -9.37 -7.90 -8.03
CA ILE A 21 -8.81 -8.31 -6.74
C ILE A 21 -8.57 -7.13 -5.80
N ILE A 22 -8.74 -7.38 -4.50
CA ILE A 22 -8.46 -6.43 -3.43
C ILE A 22 -7.23 -6.94 -2.67
N TYR A 23 -6.16 -6.15 -2.63
CA TYR A 23 -4.91 -6.53 -1.97
C TYR A 23 -4.73 -5.81 -0.62
N ASP A 24 -4.34 -6.55 0.41
CA ASP A 24 -4.15 -6.03 1.77
C ASP A 24 -2.84 -5.24 1.99
N GLY A 25 -1.98 -5.14 0.98
CA GLY A 25 -0.66 -4.53 1.11
C GLY A 25 0.34 -5.42 1.87
N GLY A 26 0.06 -6.72 1.98
CA GLY A 26 0.88 -7.69 2.67
C GLY A 26 0.98 -9.05 2.00
N HIS A 27 0.01 -9.92 2.24
CA HIS A 27 0.07 -11.32 1.80
C HIS A 27 -1.30 -11.90 1.45
N ALA A 28 -2.38 -11.19 1.76
CA ALA A 28 -3.73 -11.63 1.47
C ALA A 28 -4.30 -10.82 0.31
N ILE A 29 -4.93 -11.55 -0.61
CA ILE A 29 -5.75 -10.99 -1.66
C ILE A 29 -7.17 -11.50 -1.46
N TYR A 30 -8.13 -10.67 -1.84
CA TYR A 30 -9.54 -11.02 -1.84
C TYR A 30 -10.06 -10.90 -3.26
N SER A 31 -10.95 -11.82 -3.64
CA SER A 31 -11.65 -11.79 -4.91
C SER A 31 -13.11 -12.17 -4.66
N GLU A 32 -14.01 -11.61 -5.47
CA GLU A 32 -15.43 -12.00 -5.44
C GLU A 32 -15.60 -13.42 -5.99
N ASP A 33 -15.01 -13.68 -7.16
CA ASP A 33 -14.97 -15.01 -7.76
C ASP A 33 -13.68 -15.77 -7.42
N PRO A 34 -13.71 -17.11 -7.37
CA PRO A 34 -12.52 -17.93 -7.22
C PRO A 34 -11.47 -17.63 -8.32
N LEU A 35 -10.21 -17.48 -7.92
CA LEU A 35 -9.13 -17.25 -8.87
C LEU A 35 -8.86 -18.53 -9.70
N PRO A 36 -8.69 -18.42 -11.03
CA PRO A 36 -8.49 -19.59 -11.89
C PRO A 36 -7.29 -20.42 -11.45
N GLY A 37 -7.49 -21.72 -11.21
CA GLY A 37 -6.44 -22.65 -10.80
C GLY A 37 -5.85 -22.38 -9.42
N VAL A 38 -6.57 -21.67 -8.55
CA VAL A 38 -6.25 -21.54 -7.13
C VAL A 38 -7.27 -22.37 -6.35
N THR A 39 -6.78 -23.25 -5.47
CA THR A 39 -7.62 -24.08 -4.61
C THR A 39 -7.13 -23.97 -3.16
N THR A 40 -7.75 -24.72 -2.25
CA THR A 40 -7.26 -24.85 -0.86
C THR A 40 -5.90 -25.52 -0.77
N ASP A 41 -5.49 -26.27 -1.80
CA ASP A 41 -4.15 -26.80 -1.89
C ASP A 41 -3.22 -25.75 -2.49
N PRO A 42 -2.05 -25.50 -1.91
CA PRO A 42 -1.24 -24.41 -2.40
C PRO A 42 -0.57 -24.73 -3.74
N VAL A 43 -0.66 -23.78 -4.66
CA VAL A 43 -0.11 -23.88 -6.01
C VAL A 43 1.10 -22.98 -6.15
N GLU A 44 2.19 -23.50 -6.70
CA GLU A 44 3.37 -22.71 -7.07
C GLU A 44 3.19 -22.08 -8.45
N ARG A 45 3.61 -20.82 -8.57
CA ARG A 45 3.55 -20.03 -9.80
C ARG A 45 4.79 -19.18 -9.95
N GLU A 46 5.02 -18.72 -11.16
CA GLU A 46 6.14 -17.86 -11.51
C GLU A 46 5.64 -16.67 -12.32
N ILE A 47 6.19 -15.48 -12.02
CA ILE A 47 6.00 -14.28 -12.83
C ILE A 47 7.35 -13.63 -13.14
N GLU A 48 7.44 -12.97 -14.28
CA GLU A 48 8.53 -12.06 -14.57
C GLU A 48 8.31 -10.75 -13.79
N ILE A 49 9.32 -10.35 -13.00
CA ILE A 49 9.27 -9.08 -12.26
C ILE A 49 10.02 -7.99 -13.00
N LYS A 50 9.50 -6.76 -12.91
CA LYS A 50 10.15 -5.59 -13.49
C LYS A 50 11.30 -5.20 -12.57
N GLU A 51 12.53 -5.46 -12.99
CA GLU A 51 13.71 -4.96 -12.28
C GLU A 51 13.94 -3.48 -12.65
N PRO A 52 14.18 -2.56 -11.68
CA PRO A 52 14.40 -1.15 -11.97
C PRO A 52 15.63 -0.86 -12.85
N PHE A 53 16.61 -1.76 -12.90
CA PHE A 53 17.89 -1.53 -13.56
C PHE A 53 18.06 -2.29 -14.88
N GLY A 54 17.06 -3.08 -15.28
CA GLY A 54 16.98 -3.72 -16.60
C GLY A 54 18.11 -4.70 -16.90
N ARG A 55 18.80 -5.23 -15.88
CA ARG A 55 20.04 -5.98 -16.10
C ARG A 55 19.86 -7.49 -16.28
N ASP A 56 18.72 -8.07 -15.88
CA ASP A 56 18.39 -9.47 -16.15
C ASP A 56 16.87 -9.73 -16.08
N ARG A 57 16.40 -10.80 -16.76
CA ARG A 57 15.03 -11.33 -16.59
C ARG A 57 14.94 -12.02 -15.23
N LEU A 58 14.36 -11.36 -14.24
CA LEU A 58 14.13 -11.94 -12.92
C LEU A 58 12.78 -12.63 -12.87
N LEU A 59 12.78 -13.88 -12.42
CA LEU A 59 11.58 -14.66 -12.16
C LEU A 59 11.31 -14.72 -10.65
N LEU A 60 10.09 -14.38 -10.25
CA LEU A 60 9.62 -14.52 -8.88
C LEU A 60 8.73 -15.78 -8.78
N LYS A 61 9.25 -16.78 -8.07
CA LYS A 61 8.47 -17.95 -7.62
C LYS A 61 7.63 -17.58 -6.40
N TYR A 62 6.34 -17.87 -6.42
CA TYR A 62 5.43 -17.64 -5.31
C TYR A 62 4.42 -18.77 -5.16
N ARG A 63 3.81 -18.86 -3.97
CA ARG A 63 2.80 -19.86 -3.62
C ARG A 63 1.48 -19.14 -3.32
N ILE A 64 0.39 -19.60 -3.91
CA ILE A 64 -0.96 -19.05 -3.74
C ILE A 64 -1.95 -20.17 -3.39
N MET A 65 -2.86 -19.90 -2.47
CA MET A 65 -3.89 -20.84 -2.03
C MET A 65 -5.14 -20.08 -1.56
N GLU A 66 -6.31 -20.71 -1.67
CA GLU A 66 -7.52 -20.28 -1.00
C GLU A 66 -7.43 -20.66 0.49
N VAL A 67 -7.45 -19.65 1.37
CA VAL A 67 -7.33 -19.87 2.82
C VAL A 67 -8.70 -19.97 3.49
N GLN A 68 -9.65 -19.16 3.03
CA GLN A 68 -10.99 -19.06 3.63
C GLN A 68 -11.96 -18.36 2.68
N LYS A 69 -13.27 -18.56 2.90
CA LYS A 69 -14.34 -17.77 2.31
C LYS A 69 -14.84 -16.76 3.34
N VAL A 70 -15.04 -15.53 2.91
CA VAL A 70 -15.45 -14.42 3.77
C VAL A 70 -16.81 -13.91 3.28
N SER A 71 -17.78 -13.79 4.19
CA SER A 71 -19.10 -13.25 3.85
C SER A 71 -19.30 -11.89 4.49
N SER A 72 -19.63 -10.88 3.68
CA SER A 72 -19.96 -9.53 4.19
C SER A 72 -21.20 -9.52 5.08
N SER A 73 -22.07 -10.54 4.97
CA SER A 73 -23.24 -10.72 5.86
C SER A 73 -22.84 -10.87 7.32
N ASP A 74 -21.64 -11.40 7.61
CA ASP A 74 -21.17 -11.65 8.97
C ASP A 74 -21.04 -10.35 9.77
N ILE A 75 -20.73 -9.24 9.08
CA ILE A 75 -20.73 -7.90 9.69
C ILE A 75 -22.14 -7.49 10.09
N SER A 76 -23.14 -7.72 9.23
CA SER A 76 -24.53 -7.40 9.54
C SER A 76 -25.06 -8.23 10.70
N HIS A 77 -24.78 -9.54 10.69
CA HIS A 77 -25.11 -10.43 11.81
C HIS A 77 -24.44 -9.98 13.11
N PHE A 78 -23.17 -9.58 13.04
CA PHE A 78 -22.45 -9.04 14.20
C PHE A 78 -23.11 -7.76 14.75
N ILE A 79 -23.42 -6.79 13.89
CA ILE A 79 -23.97 -5.48 14.30
C ILE A 79 -25.39 -5.62 14.88
N THR A 80 -26.21 -6.50 14.31
CA THR A 80 -27.62 -6.67 14.70
C THR A 80 -27.80 -7.56 15.92
N ASN A 81 -26.78 -8.35 16.29
CA ASN A 81 -26.87 -9.27 17.41
C ASN A 81 -26.68 -8.53 18.75
N PRO A 82 -27.72 -8.44 19.60
CA PRO A 82 -27.65 -7.72 20.88
C PRO A 82 -26.73 -8.39 21.91
N LYS A 83 -26.32 -9.64 21.67
CA LYS A 83 -25.40 -10.41 22.53
C LYS A 83 -23.99 -10.47 21.95
N ALA A 84 -23.73 -9.87 20.80
CA ALA A 84 -22.41 -9.88 20.20
C ALA A 84 -21.42 -9.12 21.09
N THR A 85 -20.26 -9.73 21.31
CA THR A 85 -19.14 -9.13 22.04
C THR A 85 -17.97 -8.94 21.10
N SER A 86 -16.94 -8.20 21.53
CA SER A 86 -15.70 -8.04 20.75
C SER A 86 -15.03 -9.36 20.34
N MET A 87 -15.30 -10.46 21.05
CA MET A 87 -14.79 -11.80 20.70
C MET A 87 -15.50 -12.42 19.49
N ASN A 88 -16.72 -11.98 19.20
CA ASN A 88 -17.51 -12.46 18.05
C ASN A 88 -17.23 -11.66 16.77
N MET A 89 -16.24 -10.76 16.80
CA MET A 89 -15.96 -9.87 15.69
C MET A 89 -15.52 -10.64 14.44
N PRO A 90 -16.15 -10.43 13.27
CA PRO A 90 -15.68 -11.00 12.02
C PRO A 90 -14.44 -10.25 11.52
N GLN A 91 -13.29 -10.51 12.13
CA GLN A 91 -12.01 -9.81 11.89
C GLN A 91 -11.65 -9.73 10.41
N GLU A 92 -11.85 -10.84 9.69
CA GLU A 92 -11.52 -10.93 8.27
C GLU A 92 -12.45 -10.10 7.39
N CYS A 93 -13.72 -9.96 7.77
CA CYS A 93 -14.64 -9.06 7.09
C CYS A 93 -14.28 -7.60 7.35
N ILE A 94 -13.86 -7.26 8.57
CA ILE A 94 -13.37 -5.91 8.91
C ILE A 94 -12.10 -5.58 8.12
N ARG A 95 -11.18 -6.54 8.00
CA ARG A 95 -9.95 -6.40 7.20
C ARG A 95 -10.28 -6.21 5.71
N LEU A 96 -11.22 -6.98 5.17
CA LEU A 96 -11.70 -6.82 3.79
C LEU A 96 -12.27 -5.40 3.56
N LEU A 97 -13.14 -4.91 4.45
CA LEU A 97 -13.67 -3.54 4.35
C LEU A 97 -12.58 -2.47 4.37
N ASP A 98 -11.57 -2.63 5.23
CA ASP A 98 -10.41 -1.73 5.28
C ASP A 98 -9.63 -1.72 3.96
N CYS A 99 -9.44 -2.91 3.36
CA CYS A 99 -8.77 -3.04 2.07
C CYS A 99 -9.60 -2.45 0.93
N ILE A 100 -10.93 -2.62 0.94
CA ILE A 100 -11.85 -2.01 -0.03
C ILE A 100 -11.73 -0.49 0.06
N LEU A 101 -11.84 0.09 1.26
CA LEU A 101 -11.74 1.54 1.47
C LEU A 101 -10.44 2.11 0.90
N LYS A 102 -9.32 1.42 1.12
CA LYS A 102 -8.03 1.81 0.56
C LYS A 102 -7.99 1.66 -0.96
N THR A 103 -8.53 0.56 -1.50
CA THR A 103 -8.53 0.27 -2.93
C THR A 103 -9.34 1.30 -3.72
N VAL A 104 -10.55 1.64 -3.28
CA VAL A 104 -11.35 2.69 -3.94
C VAL A 104 -10.67 4.07 -3.88
N SER A 105 -9.90 4.32 -2.81
CA SER A 105 -9.16 5.57 -2.64
C SER A 105 -7.93 5.66 -3.56
N LYS A 106 -7.43 4.55 -4.11
CA LYS A 106 -6.25 4.55 -5.00
C LYS A 106 -6.46 5.32 -6.31
N GLN A 107 -7.71 5.60 -6.69
CA GLN A 107 -8.02 6.44 -7.85
C GLN A 107 -7.54 7.89 -7.70
N SER A 108 -7.50 8.40 -6.47
CA SER A 108 -7.14 9.81 -6.19
C SER A 108 -5.96 9.96 -5.24
N PHE A 109 -5.53 8.86 -4.61
CA PHE A 109 -4.47 8.87 -3.61
C PHE A 109 -3.46 7.76 -3.85
N VAL A 110 -2.20 8.04 -3.56
CA VAL A 110 -1.12 7.06 -3.58
C VAL A 110 -0.96 6.46 -2.19
N SER A 111 -0.98 5.14 -2.11
CA SER A 111 -0.72 4.41 -0.87
C SER A 111 0.78 4.27 -0.66
N LEU A 112 1.28 4.78 0.46
CA LEU A 112 2.70 4.68 0.83
C LEU A 112 2.81 3.82 2.09
N GLY A 113 2.84 2.51 1.86
CA GLY A 113 2.76 1.48 2.91
C GLY A 113 1.31 1.18 3.32
N ARG A 114 1.11 0.54 4.48
CA ARG A 114 -0.21 0.04 4.91
C ARG A 114 -1.11 1.07 5.59
N SER A 115 -0.57 2.22 5.98
CA SER A 115 -1.18 3.07 7.01
C SER A 115 -1.81 4.35 6.48
N ALA A 116 -1.29 4.94 5.40
CA ALA A 116 -1.74 6.24 4.94
C ALA A 116 -1.82 6.33 3.41
N LEU A 117 -2.73 7.18 2.96
CA LEU A 117 -3.02 7.52 1.57
C LEU A 117 -2.74 9.00 1.37
N PHE A 118 -1.97 9.36 0.35
CA PHE A 118 -1.52 10.73 0.11
C PHE A 118 -1.94 11.23 -1.27
N GLN A 119 -2.23 12.52 -1.37
CA GLN A 119 -2.43 13.16 -2.66
C GLN A 119 -1.12 13.17 -3.43
N GLN A 120 -1.19 12.91 -4.73
CA GLN A 120 -0.01 12.93 -5.59
C GLN A 120 0.55 14.35 -5.72
N THR A 121 -0.33 15.36 -5.74
CA THR A 121 0.09 16.77 -5.75
C THR A 121 0.43 17.26 -4.35
N PRO A 122 1.60 17.89 -4.13
CA PRO A 122 1.95 18.44 -2.83
C PRO A 122 1.07 19.63 -2.45
N ILE A 123 0.79 19.78 -1.17
CA ILE A 123 0.09 20.97 -0.64
C ILE A 123 1.05 22.14 -0.39
N LYS A 124 2.35 21.85 -0.26
CA LYS A 124 3.38 22.86 -0.06
C LYS A 124 4.69 22.38 -0.66
N VAL A 125 5.29 23.25 -1.49
CA VAL A 125 6.67 23.15 -1.94
C VAL A 125 7.49 24.10 -1.06
N VAL A 126 8.56 23.62 -0.45
CA VAL A 126 9.42 24.42 0.43
C VAL A 126 10.65 24.83 -0.37
N MET A 127 10.72 26.10 -0.80
CA MET A 127 11.62 26.56 -1.86
C MET A 127 13.13 26.46 -1.60
N ASP A 128 13.59 26.01 -0.43
CA ASP A 128 15.01 25.81 -0.10
C ASP A 128 15.28 24.41 0.47
N LYS A 129 14.36 23.47 0.28
CA LYS A 129 14.47 22.10 0.81
C LYS A 129 14.27 21.10 -0.30
N LEU A 130 14.93 19.94 -0.17
CA LEU A 130 14.81 18.83 -1.11
C LEU A 130 13.56 17.98 -0.84
N PHE A 131 12.53 18.55 -0.20
CA PHE A 131 11.29 17.86 0.09
C PHE A 131 10.05 18.72 -0.18
N THR A 132 8.97 18.05 -0.57
CA THR A 132 7.62 18.58 -0.66
C THR A 132 6.75 18.01 0.44
N ILE A 133 5.71 18.74 0.86
CA ILE A 133 4.75 18.28 1.86
C ILE A 133 3.48 17.82 1.14
N HIS A 134 3.14 16.55 1.33
CA HIS A 134 1.93 15.94 0.80
C HIS A 134 0.91 15.76 1.92
N LYS A 135 -0.34 16.09 1.61
CA LYS A 135 -1.48 15.88 2.48
C LYS A 135 -2.11 14.53 2.17
N GLY A 136 -2.61 13.89 3.20
CA GLY A 136 -3.23 12.59 3.12
C GLY A 136 -4.15 12.32 4.30
N PHE A 137 -4.51 11.05 4.45
CA PHE A 137 -5.23 10.57 5.61
C PHE A 137 -4.81 9.14 5.95
N ILE A 138 -4.94 8.82 7.23
CA ILE A 138 -4.88 7.47 7.77
C ILE A 138 -6.33 7.00 7.86
N SER A 139 -6.62 5.86 7.24
CA SER A 139 -7.93 5.21 7.36
C SER A 139 -7.80 3.88 8.08
N SER A 140 -8.78 3.59 8.93
CA SER A 140 -8.95 2.25 9.48
C SER A 140 -10.41 1.94 9.71
N VAL A 141 -10.84 0.73 9.35
CA VAL A 141 -12.14 0.21 9.77
C VAL A 141 -11.95 -0.45 11.14
N ARG A 142 -12.66 0.06 12.15
CA ARG A 142 -12.52 -0.38 13.53
C ARG A 142 -13.81 -1.01 14.05
N PRO A 143 -13.69 -2.20 14.65
CA PRO A 143 -14.79 -2.80 15.34
C PRO A 143 -14.84 -2.36 16.81
N GLN A 144 -15.87 -1.60 17.19
CA GLN A 144 -16.14 -1.23 18.59
C GLN A 144 -17.62 -1.58 18.90
N TRP A 145 -18.40 -0.67 19.49
CA TRP A 145 -19.85 -0.86 19.71
C TRP A 145 -20.67 -0.95 18.42
N LYS A 146 -20.13 -0.39 17.33
CA LYS A 146 -20.56 -0.53 15.94
C LYS A 146 -19.30 -0.60 15.08
N VAL A 147 -19.44 -1.04 13.83
CA VAL A 147 -18.36 -0.88 12.85
C VAL A 147 -18.23 0.61 12.54
N ARG A 148 -17.03 1.16 12.74
CA ARG A 148 -16.72 2.57 12.50
C ARG A 148 -15.58 2.69 11.51
N VAL A 149 -15.63 3.70 10.67
CA VAL A 149 -14.48 4.13 9.88
C VAL A 149 -13.81 5.28 10.63
N ASN A 150 -12.54 5.10 10.98
CA ASN A 150 -11.70 6.16 11.52
C ASN A 150 -10.90 6.79 10.39
N LEU A 151 -10.95 8.11 10.28
CA LEU A 151 -10.22 8.90 9.30
C LEU A 151 -9.48 10.03 10.02
N ASP A 152 -8.15 9.96 10.00
CA ASP A 152 -7.28 10.98 10.59
C ASP A 152 -6.49 11.66 9.49
N MET A 153 -6.57 12.99 9.41
CA MET A 153 -5.77 13.76 8.45
C MET A 153 -4.29 13.71 8.81
N THR A 154 -3.43 13.62 7.80
CA THR A 154 -1.98 13.63 8.00
C THR A 154 -1.26 14.42 6.91
N CYS A 155 -0.09 14.94 7.26
CA CYS A 155 0.82 15.58 6.32
C CYS A 155 2.20 14.94 6.48
N LYS A 156 2.87 14.66 5.36
CA LYS A 156 4.20 14.06 5.39
C LYS A 156 5.12 14.70 4.34
N ALA A 157 6.38 14.88 4.71
CA ALA A 157 7.42 15.33 3.81
C ALA A 157 7.95 14.15 2.97
N TYR A 158 8.10 14.38 1.68
CA TYR A 158 8.68 13.44 0.72
C TYR A 158 9.76 14.13 -0.10
N PHE A 159 10.79 13.39 -0.49
CA PHE A 159 11.78 13.92 -1.42
C PHE A 159 11.12 14.30 -2.75
N VAL A 160 11.64 15.37 -3.38
CA VAL A 160 11.19 15.78 -4.70
C VAL A 160 11.50 14.67 -5.70
N SER A 161 10.49 14.22 -6.44
CA SER A 161 10.68 13.27 -7.55
C SER A 161 11.23 13.97 -8.78
N GLY A 162 12.26 13.41 -9.41
CA GLY A 162 12.82 13.95 -10.64
C GLY A 162 14.21 13.41 -10.92
N ASN A 163 14.84 13.92 -11.98
CA ASN A 163 16.27 13.69 -12.20
C ASN A 163 17.06 14.32 -11.04
N LEU A 164 17.98 13.56 -10.46
CA LEU A 164 18.76 14.01 -9.31
C LEU A 164 19.53 15.30 -9.60
N ALA A 165 20.13 15.42 -10.80
CA ALA A 165 20.89 16.62 -11.17
C ALA A 165 19.99 17.86 -11.21
N ASP A 166 18.79 17.75 -11.81
CA ASP A 166 17.84 18.87 -11.89
C ASP A 166 17.34 19.28 -10.49
N VAL A 167 17.03 18.29 -9.64
CA VAL A 167 16.59 18.53 -8.25
C VAL A 167 17.69 19.24 -7.45
N MET A 168 18.94 18.79 -7.56
CA MET A 168 20.06 19.42 -6.85
C MET A 168 20.36 20.82 -7.41
N TYR A 169 20.37 20.99 -8.73
CA TYR A 169 20.57 22.27 -9.38
C TYR A 169 19.51 23.29 -8.98
N SER A 170 18.24 22.87 -8.90
CA SER A 170 17.14 23.75 -8.50
C SER A 170 17.32 24.38 -7.11
N LYS A 171 18.03 23.70 -6.20
CA LYS A 171 18.29 24.17 -4.84
C LYS A 171 19.62 24.91 -4.71
N TYR A 172 20.69 24.36 -5.28
CA TYR A 172 22.06 24.83 -5.03
C TYR A 172 22.63 25.69 -6.18
N GLY A 173 21.97 25.71 -7.34
CA GLY A 173 22.43 26.41 -8.54
C GLY A 173 23.86 26.03 -8.93
N ASP A 174 24.64 27.02 -9.36
CA ASP A 174 26.03 26.83 -9.78
C ASP A 174 26.99 26.60 -8.58
N ASP A 175 26.52 26.78 -7.34
CA ASP A 175 27.33 26.63 -6.12
C ASP A 175 27.41 25.18 -5.59
N MET A 176 26.86 24.20 -6.31
CA MET A 176 26.86 22.77 -5.91
C MET A 176 28.25 22.26 -5.46
N VAL A 177 29.33 22.67 -6.13
CA VAL A 177 30.69 22.23 -5.78
C VAL A 177 31.15 22.79 -4.43
N ARG A 178 30.74 24.02 -4.10
CA ARG A 178 31.09 24.73 -2.86
C ARG A 178 30.19 24.32 -1.69
N CYS A 179 28.99 23.83 -1.97
CA CYS A 179 28.02 23.39 -0.98
C CYS A 179 28.06 21.89 -0.69
N SER A 180 29.07 21.14 -1.15
CA SER A 180 29.17 19.68 -0.98
C SER A 180 29.00 19.21 0.47
N THR A 181 29.58 19.93 1.44
CA THR A 181 29.39 19.67 2.87
C THR A 181 27.94 19.90 3.32
N GLN A 182 27.30 20.98 2.85
CA GLN A 182 25.91 21.30 3.15
C GLN A 182 24.94 20.30 2.49
N MET A 183 25.26 19.82 1.29
CA MET A 183 24.51 18.79 0.57
C MET A 183 24.48 17.47 1.36
N ALA A 184 25.59 17.09 2.00
CA ALA A 184 25.65 15.90 2.85
C ALA A 184 24.78 16.01 4.12
N TYR A 185 24.52 17.23 4.62
CA TYR A 185 23.63 17.46 5.77
C TYR A 185 22.16 17.60 5.40
N ASP A 186 21.85 17.88 4.13
CA ASP A 186 20.49 18.09 3.64
C ASP A 186 19.84 16.82 3.05
N LEU A 187 20.62 15.76 2.84
CA LEU A 187 20.20 14.42 2.40
C LEU A 187 19.99 13.49 3.60
#